data_AF-F5S6G5-F1
#
_entry.id   AF-F5S6G5-F1
#
_cell.length_a   1.000
_cell.length_b   1.000
_cell.length_c   1.000
_cell.angle_alpha   90.00
_cell.angle_beta   90.00
_cell.angle_gamma   90.00
#
_symmetry.space_group_name_H-M   'P 1'
#
loop_
_entity.id
_entity.type
_entity.pdbx_description
1 polymer ?
#
loop_
_entity_poly.entity_id
_entity_poly.type
_entity_poly.pdbx_seq_one_letter_code
_entity_poly.pdbx_strand_id
1 'polypeptide(L)'
;MHYFSLHTQQDEHIGFLIMYPRDDSQNQSGDLAIKLLDSLPTRLREVTKLLAYWQVQAALSWEVSGDKVVVFDDDGDPRGTIRQEQLHIGNHVFILNDLAGNM
;
A
#
# COMPACT_ATOMS: atom_id res chain seq x y z
N MET A 1 12.97 -4.63 -4.38
CA MET A 1 11.65 -5.13 -3.98
C MET A 1 11.47 -4.82 -2.50
N HIS A 2 10.46 -4.04 -2.14
CA HIS A 2 10.20 -3.64 -0.75
C HIS A 2 8.96 -4.36 -0.22
N TYR A 3 9.04 -4.84 1.02
CA TYR A 3 7.97 -5.54 1.70
C TYR A 3 7.63 -4.78 2.97
N PHE A 4 6.37 -4.40 3.13
CA PHE A 4 5.89 -3.71 4.31
C PHE A 4 4.80 -4.54 4.99
N SER A 5 4.77 -4.57 6.31
CA SER A 5 3.56 -4.97 7.03
C SER A 5 2.61 -3.77 7.12
N LEU A 6 1.33 -4.00 6.81
CA LEU A 6 0.27 -3.02 7.04
C LEU A 6 -0.25 -3.15 8.46
N HIS A 7 -0.25 -2.04 9.15
CA HIS A 7 -0.87 -1.88 10.45
C HIS A 7 -1.93 -0.76 10.40
N THR A 8 -2.91 -0.83 11.29
CA THR A 8 -3.76 0.33 11.57
C THR A 8 -3.01 1.34 12.44
N GLN A 9 -3.57 2.55 12.61
CA GLN A 9 -3.03 3.52 13.58
C GLN A 9 -3.04 3.03 15.04
N GLN A 10 -3.78 1.95 15.33
CA GLN A 10 -3.83 1.29 16.64
C GLN A 10 -2.81 0.15 16.74
N ASP A 11 -1.87 0.08 15.79
CA ASP A 11 -0.86 -0.98 15.67
C ASP A 11 -1.44 -2.39 15.46
N GLU A 12 -2.65 -2.48 14.91
CA GLU A 12 -3.22 -3.77 14.53
C GLU A 12 -2.70 -4.20 13.16
N HIS A 13 -1.97 -5.32 13.11
CA HIS A 13 -1.51 -5.90 11.86
C HIS A 13 -2.70 -6.43 11.03
N ILE A 14 -2.82 -5.97 9.79
CA ILE A 14 -3.95 -6.30 8.89
C ILE A 14 -3.54 -6.95 7.57
N GLY A 15 -2.26 -6.97 7.24
CA GLY A 15 -1.77 -7.56 5.99
C GLY A 15 -0.39 -7.07 5.58
N PHE A 16 -0.09 -7.24 4.30
CA PHE A 16 1.20 -6.92 3.71
C PHE A 16 1.05 -6.09 2.44
N LEU A 17 1.98 -5.17 2.23
CA LEU A 17 2.13 -4.38 1.01
C LEU A 17 3.47 -4.71 0.39
N ILE A 18 3.46 -4.94 -0.92
CA ILE A 18 4.64 -5.34 -1.66
C ILE A 18 4.83 -4.37 -2.81
N MET A 19 6.00 -3.74 -2.87
CA MET A 19 6.38 -2.84 -3.95
C MET A 19 7.48 -3.46 -4.79
N TYR A 20 7.18 -3.67 -6.06
CA TYR A 20 8.07 -4.18 -7.08
C TYR A 20 8.54 -3.01 -7.95
N PRO A 21 9.81 -2.57 -7.86
CA PRO A 21 10.32 -1.55 -8.77
C PRO A 21 10.40 -2.12 -10.19
N ARG A 22 10.03 -1.31 -11.19
CA ARG A 22 10.26 -1.64 -12.60
C ARG A 22 11.65 -1.12 -12.98
N ASP A 23 12.53 -2.02 -13.43
CA ASP A 23 13.93 -1.72 -13.77
C ASP A 23 14.09 -0.67 -14.89
N ASP A 24 13.10 -0.54 -15.78
CA ASP A 24 13.16 0.33 -16.96
C ASP A 24 12.60 1.75 -16.73
N SER A 25 12.32 2.10 -15.48
CA SER A 25 11.63 3.35 -15.16
C SER A 25 12.61 4.51 -14.92
N GLN A 26 12.59 5.52 -15.82
CA GLN A 26 13.34 6.78 -15.61
C GLN A 26 12.86 7.53 -14.36
N ASN A 27 11.58 7.37 -14.01
CA ASN A 27 10.99 7.80 -12.75
C ASN A 27 10.90 6.59 -11.83
N GLN A 28 11.33 6.72 -10.57
CA GLN A 28 11.24 5.64 -9.57
C GLN A 28 9.78 5.16 -9.45
N SER A 29 9.44 4.09 -10.17
CA SER A 29 8.06 3.58 -10.29
C SER A 29 8.05 2.06 -10.37
N GLY A 30 6.86 1.48 -10.24
CA GLY A 30 6.74 0.03 -10.22
C GLY A 30 5.32 -0.48 -10.01
N ASP A 31 5.24 -1.78 -9.74
CA ASP A 31 4.01 -2.50 -9.44
C ASP A 31 3.81 -2.65 -7.93
N LEU A 32 2.55 -2.62 -7.52
CA LEU A 32 2.13 -2.74 -6.13
C LEU A 32 1.18 -3.92 -5.97
N ALA A 33 1.40 -4.71 -4.93
CA ALA A 33 0.47 -5.76 -4.52
C ALA A 33 0.14 -5.62 -3.04
N ILE A 34 -1.11 -5.92 -2.68
CA ILE A 34 -1.57 -5.95 -1.30
C ILE A 34 -2.16 -7.31 -0.99
N LYS A 35 -1.86 -7.83 0.20
CA LYS A 35 -2.44 -9.05 0.73
C LYS A 35 -2.94 -8.82 2.15
N LEU A 36 -4.25 -8.78 2.33
CA LEU A 36 -4.86 -8.74 3.66
C LEU A 36 -4.82 -10.11 4.34
N LEU A 37 -4.93 -10.13 5.67
CA LEU A 37 -5.09 -11.36 6.45
C LEU A 37 -6.47 -11.98 6.20
N ASP A 38 -6.53 -13.31 6.13
CA ASP A 38 -7.78 -14.05 5.86
C ASP A 38 -8.85 -13.83 6.94
N SER A 39 -8.42 -13.59 8.19
CA SER A 39 -9.29 -13.35 9.33
C SER A 39 -8.95 -12.01 9.97
N LEU A 40 -9.72 -10.98 9.59
CA LEU A 40 -9.67 -9.67 10.21
C LEU A 40 -10.83 -9.49 11.19
N PRO A 41 -10.59 -8.85 12.35
CA PRO A 41 -11.66 -8.47 13.28
C PRO A 41 -12.77 -7.69 12.57
N THR A 42 -14.03 -7.96 12.92
CA THR A 42 -15.19 -7.28 12.29
C THR A 42 -15.09 -5.75 12.35
N ARG A 43 -14.53 -5.20 13.43
CA ARG A 43 -14.29 -3.76 13.58
C ARG A 43 -13.39 -3.15 12.50
N LEU A 44 -12.48 -3.94 11.94
CA LEU A 44 -11.54 -3.49 10.91
C LEU A 44 -12.11 -3.61 9.51
N ARG A 45 -13.21 -4.36 9.30
CA ARG A 45 -13.77 -4.60 7.96
C ARG A 45 -14.08 -3.32 7.20
N GLU A 46 -14.67 -2.31 7.85
CA GLU A 46 -14.98 -1.04 7.18
C GLU A 46 -13.73 -0.33 6.68
N VAL A 47 -12.69 -0.27 7.52
CA VAL A 47 -11.41 0.37 7.20
C VAL A 47 -10.67 -0.43 6.12
N THR A 48 -10.70 -1.77 6.19
CA THR A 48 -10.02 -2.64 5.24
C THR A 48 -10.80 -2.88 3.95
N LYS A 49 -12.05 -2.43 3.81
CA LYS A 49 -12.83 -2.54 2.55
C LYS A 49 -12.11 -1.90 1.37
N LEU A 50 -11.49 -0.74 1.58
CA LEU A 50 -10.73 -0.04 0.54
C LEU A 50 -9.50 -0.86 0.12
N LEU A 51 -8.79 -1.44 1.08
CA LEU A 51 -7.65 -2.32 0.80
C LEU A 51 -8.07 -3.65 0.16
N ALA A 52 -9.25 -4.16 0.52
CA ALA A 52 -9.82 -5.35 -0.11
C ALA A 52 -10.15 -5.09 -1.58
N TYR A 53 -10.60 -3.88 -1.92
CA TYR A 53 -10.74 -3.45 -3.31
C TYR A 53 -9.39 -3.43 -4.03
N TRP A 54 -8.33 -2.93 -3.39
CA TRP A 54 -6.98 -2.93 -3.95
C TRP A 54 -6.42 -4.34 -4.17
N GLN A 55 -6.70 -5.28 -3.27
CA GLN A 55 -6.26 -6.68 -3.40
C GLN A 55 -6.89 -7.39 -4.61
N VAL A 56 -8.10 -7.00 -5.03
CA VAL A 56 -8.78 -7.59 -6.19
C VAL A 56 -8.49 -6.85 -7.50
N GLN A 57 -7.75 -5.73 -7.46
CA GLN A 57 -7.34 -5.03 -8.66
C GLN A 57 -6.35 -5.87 -9.48
N ALA A 58 -6.53 -5.86 -10.80
CA ALA A 58 -5.69 -6.62 -11.71
C ALA A 58 -4.25 -6.12 -11.71
N ALA A 59 -4.08 -4.80 -11.61
CA ALA A 59 -2.78 -4.14 -11.49
C ALA A 59 -2.93 -2.86 -10.64
N LEU A 60 -2.05 -2.69 -9.67
CA LEU A 60 -1.79 -1.41 -9.03
C LEU A 60 -0.36 -1.01 -9.37
N SER A 61 -0.16 0.28 -9.64
CA SER A 61 1.17 0.82 -9.89
C SER A 61 1.49 1.91 -8.88
N TRP A 62 2.78 2.16 -8.68
CA TRP A 62 3.26 3.22 -7.81
C TRP A 62 4.32 4.04 -8.53
N GLU A 63 4.40 5.33 -8.20
CA GLU A 63 5.41 6.25 -8.71
C GLU A 63 5.81 7.24 -7.62
N VAL A 64 7.11 7.52 -7.51
CA VAL A 64 7.62 8.60 -6.65
C VAL A 64 7.31 9.95 -7.31
N SER A 65 6.52 10.77 -6.63
CA SER A 65 6.16 12.12 -7.04
C SER A 65 6.57 13.11 -5.95
N GLY A 66 7.75 13.73 -6.11
CA GLY A 66 8.30 14.64 -5.11
C GLY A 66 8.73 13.92 -3.82
N ASP A 67 8.09 14.26 -2.70
CA ASP A 67 8.40 13.71 -1.36
C ASP A 67 7.47 12.55 -0.94
N LYS A 68 6.65 12.06 -1.87
CA LYS A 68 5.67 10.99 -1.63
C LYS A 68 5.66 9.99 -2.78
N VAL A 69 5.12 8.82 -2.51
CA VAL A 69 4.76 7.83 -3.53
C VAL A 69 3.27 7.93 -3.76
N VAL A 70 2.84 7.95 -5.01
CA VAL A 70 1.42 7.91 -5.40
C VAL A 70 1.13 6.51 -5.91
N VAL A 71 -0.01 5.95 -5.50
CA VAL A 71 -0.50 4.65 -5.95
C VAL A 71 -1.64 4.90 -6.94
N PHE A 72 -1.53 4.28 -8.11
CA PHE A 72 -2.50 4.35 -9.18
C PHE A 72 -3.13 2.98 -9.41
N ASP A 73 -4.36 2.97 -9.89
CA ASP A 73 -4.99 1.76 -10.42
C ASP A 73 -4.64 1.53 -11.90
N ASP A 74 -5.29 0.51 -12.49
CA ASP A 74 -5.14 0.13 -13.89
C ASP A 74 -5.60 1.23 -14.87
N ASP A 75 -6.56 2.06 -14.46
CA ASP A 75 -7.06 3.20 -15.25
C ASP A 75 -6.11 4.43 -15.17
N GLY A 76 -5.11 4.38 -14.30
CA GLY A 76 -4.17 5.48 -14.05
C GLY A 76 -4.70 6.54 -13.07
N ASP A 77 -5.80 6.25 -12.36
CA ASP A 77 -6.37 7.14 -11.37
C ASP A 77 -5.63 7.00 -10.01
N PRO A 78 -5.30 8.10 -9.33
CA PRO A 78 -4.65 8.04 -8.03
C PRO A 78 -5.61 7.49 -6.98
N ARG A 79 -5.27 6.35 -6.37
CA ARG A 79 -6.06 5.69 -5.33
C ARG A 79 -5.57 6.00 -3.92
N GLY A 80 -4.29 6.30 -3.76
CA GLY A 80 -3.72 6.64 -2.45
C GLY A 80 -2.29 7.15 -2.55
N THR A 81 -1.73 7.51 -1.40
CA THR A 81 -0.36 8.04 -1.32
C THR A 81 0.37 7.45 -0.13
N ILE A 82 1.65 7.12 -0.32
CA ILE A 82 2.55 6.70 0.74
C ILE A 82 3.52 7.85 1.04
N ARG A 83 3.63 8.23 2.31
CA ARG A 83 4.56 9.26 2.78
C ARG A 83 4.99 8.93 4.22
N GLN A 84 6.29 8.97 4.50
CA GLN A 84 6.83 8.73 5.86
C GLN A 84 6.24 7.46 6.49
N GLU A 85 6.32 6.33 5.80
CA GLU A 85 5.82 5.03 6.31
C GLU A 85 4.31 5.00 6.59
N GLN A 86 3.54 5.94 6.02
CA GLN A 86 2.10 5.97 6.14
C GLN A 86 1.44 5.88 4.77
N LEU A 87 0.52 4.94 4.62
CA LEU A 87 -0.35 4.80 3.46
C LEU A 87 -1.69 5.51 3.73
N HIS A 88 -1.97 6.54 2.94
CA HIS A 88 -3.20 7.33 2.99
C HIS A 88 -4.13 6.93 1.85
N ILE A 89 -5.36 6.52 2.19
CA ILE A 89 -6.40 6.12 1.22
C ILE A 89 -7.71 6.80 1.63
N GLY A 90 -8.10 7.85 0.90
CA GLY A 90 -9.22 8.69 1.29
C GLY A 90 -9.02 9.26 2.69
N ASN A 91 -9.92 8.95 3.63
CA ASN A 91 -9.85 9.40 5.02
C ASN A 91 -9.16 8.38 5.96
N HIS A 92 -8.60 7.30 5.42
CA HIS A 92 -7.96 6.25 6.21
C HIS A 92 -6.44 6.34 6.12
N VAL A 93 -5.79 6.13 7.25
CA VAL A 93 -4.33 6.08 7.37
C VAL A 93 -3.92 4.71 7.89
N PHE A 94 -2.99 4.09 7.18
CA PHE A 94 -2.37 2.83 7.55
C PHE A 94 -0.87 3.06 7.77
N ILE A 95 -0.29 2.31 8.70
CA ILE A 95 1.13 2.34 8.99
C ILE A 95 1.79 1.22 8.20
N LEU A 96 2.91 1.53 7.55
CA LEU A 96 3.73 0.60 6.79
C LEU A 96 5.05 0.40 7.53
N ASN A 97 5.27 -0.79 8.08
CA ASN A 97 6.55 -1.10 8.69
C ASN A 97 7.41 -1.89 7.71
N ASP A 98 8.59 -1.39 7.38
CA ASP A 98 9.50 -2.08 6.45
C ASP A 98 10.00 -3.40 7.08
N LEU A 99 9.71 -4.51 6.40
CA LEU A 99 10.14 -5.84 6.81
C LEU A 99 11.53 -6.20 6.26
N ALA A 100 12.07 -5.41 5.33
CA ALA A 100 13.41 -5.60 4.79
C ALA A 100 14.52 -5.27 5.81
N GLY A 101 14.17 -4.68 6.97
CA GLY A 101 15.08 -4.60 8.11
C GLY A 101 16.30 -3.69 7.92
N ASN A 102 16.22 -2.69 7.05
CA ASN A 102 17.24 -1.64 7.02
C ASN A 102 16.98 -0.64 8.15
N MET A 103 17.48 -0.98 9.35
CA MET A 103 17.90 0.01 10.35
C MET A 103 19.12 0.79 9.86
#